data_AF-A0AA97DZH6-F1
#
_entry.id   AF-A0AA97DZH6-F1
#
_cell.length_a   1.000
_cell.length_b   1.000
_cell.length_c   1.000
_cell.angle_alpha   90.00
_cell.angle_beta   90.00
_cell.angle_gamma   90.00
#
_symmetry.space_group_name_H-M   'P 1'
#
loop_
_entity.id
_entity.type
_entity.pdbx_description
1 polymer ?
#
loop_
_entity_poly.entity_id
_entity_poly.type
_entity_poly.pdbx_seq_one_letter_code
_entity_poly.pdbx_strand_id
1 'polypeptide(L)'
;MTTTFADRADQLCDTLREMEHQAEEGDQLFYCAYLLGLLGLHSSTEGEGKSAFDAAFTDVLKETLIAEGVVEADQEQILALWNAVCEQAD
;
A
#
# COMPACT_ATOMS: atom_id res chain seq x y z
N MET A 1 -7.21 17.65 -13.76
CA MET A 1 -8.10 16.93 -12.82
C MET A 1 -7.26 16.63 -11.60
N THR A 2 -7.78 16.89 -10.41
CA THR A 2 -7.15 16.47 -9.15
C THR A 2 -7.38 14.97 -9.01
N THR A 3 -6.34 14.20 -8.68
CA THR A 3 -6.47 12.76 -8.40
C THR A 3 -7.25 12.57 -7.10
N THR A 4 -8.36 11.83 -7.15
CA THR A 4 -9.11 11.48 -5.94
C THR A 4 -8.39 10.37 -5.18
N PHE A 5 -8.75 10.16 -3.92
CA PHE A 5 -8.24 9.03 -3.13
C PHE A 5 -8.58 7.68 -3.77
N ALA A 6 -9.78 7.55 -4.37
CA ALA A 6 -10.16 6.36 -5.12
C ALA A 6 -9.25 6.15 -6.34
N ASP A 7 -9.02 7.19 -7.16
CA ASP A 7 -8.14 7.09 -8.31
C ASP A 7 -6.69 6.72 -7.91
N ARG A 8 -6.21 7.28 -6.78
CA ARG A 8 -4.87 6.96 -6.26
C ARG A 8 -4.80 5.52 -5.76
N ALA A 9 -5.81 5.05 -5.02
CA ALA A 9 -5.87 3.68 -4.53
C ALA A 9 -5.90 2.67 -5.69
N ASP A 10 -6.67 2.95 -6.74
CA ASP A 10 -6.72 2.11 -7.94
C ASP A 10 -5.34 2.04 -8.63
N GLN A 11 -4.68 3.19 -8.79
CA GLN A 11 -3.34 3.26 -9.37
C GLN A 11 -2.32 2.41 -8.58
N LEU A 12 -2.32 2.54 -7.26
CA LEU A 12 -1.42 1.78 -6.38
C LEU A 12 -1.75 0.28 -6.40
N CYS A 13 -3.03 -0.08 -6.47
CA CYS A 13 -3.45 -1.48 -6.61
C CYS A 13 -2.92 -2.10 -7.90
N ASP A 14 -2.99 -1.38 -9.02
CA ASP A 14 -2.47 -1.88 -10.29
C ASP A 14 -0.94 -2.03 -10.27
N THR A 15 -0.21 -1.05 -9.70
CA THR A 15 1.24 -1.18 -9.49
C THR A 15 1.61 -2.36 -8.59
N LEU A 16 0.88 -2.56 -7.49
CA LEU A 16 1.08 -3.73 -6.61
C LEU A 16 0.86 -5.05 -7.34
N ARG A 17 -0.16 -5.14 -8.21
CA ARG A 17 -0.41 -6.34 -9.02
C ARG A 17 0.70 -6.59 -10.03
N GLU A 18 1.25 -5.54 -10.63
CA GLU A 18 2.40 -5.67 -11.53
C GLU A 18 3.64 -6.17 -10.77
N MET A 19 3.91 -5.61 -9.58
CA MET A 19 5.00 -6.05 -8.71
C MET A 19 4.80 -7.48 -8.21
N GLU A 20 3.56 -7.85 -7.87
CA GLU A 20 3.18 -9.22 -7.51
C GLU A 20 3.46 -10.20 -8.66
N HIS A 21 3.14 -9.85 -9.91
CA HIS A 21 3.45 -10.68 -11.08
C HIS A 21 4.95 -10.83 -11.35
N GLN A 22 5.76 -9.87 -10.93
CA GLN A 22 7.22 -9.91 -11.05
C GLN A 22 7.90 -10.63 -9.89
N ALA A 23 7.22 -10.77 -8.74
CA ALA A 23 7.74 -11.48 -7.59
C ALA A 23 7.67 -12.99 -7.84
N GLU A 24 8.82 -13.63 -8.06
CA GLU A 24 8.87 -15.05 -8.43
C GLU A 24 8.59 -15.99 -7.24
N GLU A 25 8.92 -15.66 -5.98
CA GLU A 25 8.59 -16.46 -4.78
C GLU A 25 8.58 -15.64 -3.46
N GLY A 26 7.88 -16.13 -2.43
CA GLY A 26 8.17 -15.84 -1.01
C GLY A 26 7.31 -14.76 -0.33
N ASP A 27 7.89 -14.12 0.69
CA ASP A 27 7.25 -13.15 1.58
C ASP A 27 6.75 -11.89 0.83
N GLN A 28 7.37 -11.56 -0.30
CA GLN A 28 6.98 -10.41 -1.13
C GLN A 28 5.57 -10.54 -1.71
N LEU A 29 5.16 -11.74 -2.15
CA LEU A 29 3.78 -12.00 -2.59
C LEU A 29 2.79 -11.79 -1.45
N PHE A 30 3.15 -12.25 -0.25
CA PHE A 30 2.34 -12.05 0.96
C PHE A 30 2.20 -10.56 1.31
N TYR A 31 3.29 -9.81 1.29
CA TYR A 31 3.26 -8.37 1.55
C TYR A 31 2.46 -7.60 0.48
N CYS A 32 2.58 -7.97 -0.81
CA CYS A 32 1.74 -7.39 -1.86
C CYS A 32 0.26 -7.64 -1.61
N ALA A 33 -0.12 -8.89 -1.31
CA ALA A 33 -1.51 -9.25 -1.01
C ALA A 33 -2.05 -8.53 0.22
N TYR A 34 -1.22 -8.35 1.25
CA TYR A 34 -1.57 -7.59 2.45
C TYR A 34 -1.87 -6.11 2.14
N LEU A 35 -0.97 -5.45 1.40
CA LEU A 35 -1.16 -4.05 1.00
C LEU A 35 -2.39 -3.87 0.10
N LEU A 36 -2.63 -4.78 -0.83
CA LEU A 36 -3.83 -4.79 -1.67
C LEU A 36 -5.12 -4.87 -0.84
N GLY A 37 -5.13 -5.74 0.18
CA GLY A 37 -6.26 -5.87 1.09
C GLY A 37 -6.57 -4.58 1.85
N LEU A 38 -5.54 -3.94 2.40
CA LEU A 38 -5.70 -2.68 3.15
C LEU A 38 -6.07 -1.50 2.25
N LEU A 39 -5.48 -1.40 1.05
CA LEU A 39 -5.83 -0.36 0.08
C LEU A 39 -7.32 -0.47 -0.32
N GLY A 40 -7.82 -1.69 -0.49
CA GLY A 40 -9.25 -1.92 -0.77
C GLY A 40 -10.19 -1.44 0.34
N LEU A 41 -9.74 -1.45 1.60
CA LEU A 41 -10.51 -0.89 2.72
C LEU A 41 -10.39 0.64 2.78
N HIS A 42 -9.19 1.17 2.53
CA HIS A 42 -8.92 2.61 2.63
C HIS A 42 -9.47 3.43 1.44
N SER A 43 -9.67 2.80 0.27
CA SER A 43 -10.18 3.43 -0.95
C SER A 43 -11.59 4.04 -0.80
N SER A 44 -12.34 3.61 0.21
CA SER A 44 -13.66 4.17 0.53
C SER A 44 -13.61 5.53 1.24
N THR A 45 -12.41 6.02 1.56
CA THR A 45 -12.20 7.31 2.23
C THR A 45 -12.35 8.45 1.22
N GLU A 46 -13.17 9.45 1.55
CA GLU A 46 -13.31 10.65 0.72
C GLU A 46 -12.10 11.58 0.90
N GLY A 47 -11.48 11.99 -0.22
CA GLY A 47 -10.32 12.87 -0.21
C GLY A 47 -9.72 13.08 -1.60
N GLU A 48 -8.80 14.03 -1.71
CA GLU A 48 -8.08 14.36 -2.93
C GLU A 48 -6.59 14.59 -2.67
N GLY A 49 -5.77 14.26 -3.67
CA GLY A 49 -4.33 14.48 -3.66
C GLY A 49 -3.53 13.23 -3.36
N LYS A 50 -2.58 12.90 -4.26
CA LYS A 50 -1.71 11.72 -4.15
C LYS A 50 -0.95 11.69 -2.82
N SER A 51 -0.20 12.73 -2.51
CA SER A 51 0.60 12.79 -1.28
C SER A 51 -0.25 12.78 0.00
N ALA A 52 -1.49 13.29 -0.06
CA ALA A 52 -2.41 13.25 1.07
C ALA A 52 -2.91 11.82 1.31
N PHE A 53 -3.24 11.09 0.24
CA PHE A 53 -3.58 9.66 0.32
C PHE A 53 -2.39 8.84 0.84
N ASP A 54 -1.22 9.01 0.23
CA ASP A 54 -0.05 8.19 0.54
C ASP A 54 0.37 8.37 2.02
N ALA A 55 0.31 9.60 2.54
CA ALA A 55 0.55 9.88 3.96
C ALA A 55 -0.51 9.25 4.86
N ALA A 56 -1.80 9.44 4.55
CA ALA A 56 -2.90 8.90 5.35
C ALA A 56 -2.85 7.36 5.39
N PHE A 57 -2.60 6.72 4.26
CA PHE A 57 -2.47 5.27 4.18
C PHE A 57 -1.24 4.77 4.92
N THR A 58 -0.11 5.48 4.85
CA THR A 58 1.11 5.13 5.60
C THR A 58 0.86 5.09 7.10
N ASP A 59 0.09 6.04 7.64
CA ASP A 59 -0.25 6.07 9.06
C ASP A 59 -1.18 4.90 9.43
N VAL A 60 -2.22 4.65 8.64
CA VAL A 60 -3.13 3.51 8.82
C VAL A 60 -2.37 2.18 8.75
N LEU A 61 -1.44 2.04 7.81
CA LEU A 61 -0.62 0.83 7.65
C LEU A 61 0.22 0.58 8.90
N LYS A 62 0.93 1.60 9.42
CA LYS A 62 1.72 1.47 10.65
C LYS A 62 0.87 1.10 11.85
N GLU A 63 -0.27 1.76 12.02
CA GLU A 63 -1.20 1.46 13.12
C GLU A 63 -1.73 0.03 13.03
N THR A 64 -2.07 -0.43 11.83
CA THR A 64 -2.57 -1.80 11.58
C THR A 64 -1.51 -2.84 11.88
N LEU A 65 -0.29 -2.65 11.40
CA LEU A 65 0.83 -3.56 11.65
C LEU A 65 1.12 -3.73 13.15
N ILE A 66 1.07 -2.64 13.91
CA ILE A 66 1.24 -2.65 15.37
C ILE A 66 0.04 -3.36 16.04
N ALA A 67 -1.18 -3.06 15.62
CA ALA A 67 -2.40 -3.65 16.20
C ALA A 67 -2.50 -5.17 15.96
N GLU A 68 -2.02 -5.64 14.80
CA GLU A 68 -1.98 -7.06 14.44
C GLU A 68 -0.79 -7.81 15.06
N GLY A 69 0.14 -7.10 15.71
CA GLY A 69 1.31 -7.69 16.34
C GLY A 69 2.33 -8.24 15.32
N VAL A 70 2.38 -7.65 14.12
CA VAL A 70 3.37 -7.99 13.10
C VAL A 70 4.76 -7.72 13.66
N VAL A 71 5.71 -8.65 13.48
CA VAL A 71 7.07 -8.49 14.02
C VAL A 71 7.81 -7.38 13.29
N GLU A 72 8.71 -6.67 13.98
CA GLU A 72 9.39 -5.48 13.45
C GLU A 72 10.03 -5.71 12.08
N ALA A 73 10.67 -6.86 11.87
CA ALA A 73 11.30 -7.22 10.60
C ALA A 73 10.29 -7.26 9.42
N ASP A 74 9.09 -7.79 9.65
CA ASP A 74 8.03 -7.82 8.64
C ASP A 74 7.43 -6.42 8.44
N GLN A 75 7.31 -5.62 9.51
CA GLN A 75 6.86 -4.23 9.37
C GLN A 75 7.80 -3.42 8.48
N GLU A 76 9.12 -3.55 8.69
CA GLU A 76 10.12 -2.87 7.88
C GLU A 76 10.03 -3.29 6.40
N GLN A 77 9.83 -4.58 6.12
CA GLN A 77 9.69 -5.07 4.74
C GLN A 77 8.39 -4.60 4.08
N ILE A 78 7.26 -4.62 4.80
CA ILE A 78 5.98 -4.14 4.28
C ILE A 78 6.04 -2.63 4.01
N LEU A 79 6.63 -1.85 4.91
CA LEU A 79 6.81 -0.40 4.72
C LEU A 79 7.79 -0.08 3.58
N ALA A 80 8.85 -0.86 3.42
CA ALA A 80 9.77 -0.72 2.30
C ALA A 80 9.07 -1.00 0.96
N LEU A 81 8.27 -2.08 0.90
CA LEU A 81 7.47 -2.40 -0.28
C LEU A 81 6.48 -1.27 -0.60
N TRP A 82 5.77 -0.77 0.41
CA TRP A 82 4.83 0.34 0.25
C TRP A 82 5.48 1.60 -0.33
N ASN A 83 6.67 1.99 0.16
CA ASN A 83 7.41 3.11 -0.39
C ASN A 83 7.78 2.87 -1.86
N ALA A 84 8.27 1.67 -2.19
CA ALA A 84 8.63 1.33 -3.57
C ALA A 84 7.42 1.39 -4.52
N VAL A 85 6.24 0.94 -4.06
CA VAL A 85 4.98 1.05 -4.81
C VAL A 85 4.63 2.52 -5.06
N CYS A 86 4.74 3.38 -4.05
CA CYS A 86 4.44 4.81 -4.19
C CYS A 86 5.38 5.48 -5.21
N GLU A 87 6.67 5.16 -5.16
CA GLU A 87 7.68 5.69 -6.09
C GLU A 87 7.46 5.20 -7.52
N GLN A 88 7.06 3.94 -7.70
CA GLN A 88 6.78 3.37 -9.02
C GLN A 88 5.45 3.88 -9.61
N ALA A 89 4.51 4.26 -8.76
CA ALA A 89 3.21 4.81 -9.14
C ALA A 89 3.18 6.36 -9.25
N ASP A 90 4.31 7.07 -9.12
CA ASP A 90 4.35 8.54 -9.14
C ASP A 90 4.02 9.14 -10.52
#